data_AF-A0A2N5VC35-F1
#
_entry.id   AF-A0A2N5VC35-F1
#
_cell.length_a   1.000
_cell.length_b   1.000
_cell.length_c   1.000
_cell.angle_alpha   90.00
_cell.angle_beta   90.00
_cell.angle_gamma   90.00
#
_symmetry.space_group_name_H-M   'P 1'
#
loop_
_entity.id
_entity.type
_entity.pdbx_description
1 polymer ?
#
loop_
_entity_poly.entity_id
_entity_poly.type
_entity_poly.pdbx_seq_one_letter_code
_entity_poly.pdbx_strand_id
1 'polypeptide(L)'
;MKQSVLTPKQVCLLLSKGHSCFRARWVGERKRKSICGCIVAADIAALPKRATKIRRFSNLTKEYNVRKFVVCCEVKSAKNPDAKPYTKAPKIQQLVTPEVVAKRQMERKAKLAAVKLQKYAAAAAQH
;
A
#
# COMPACT_ATOMS: atom_id res chain seq x y z
N MET A 1 -13.74 -6.54 -1.98
CA MET A 1 -13.59 -6.64 -3.45
C MET A 1 -13.30 -8.07 -3.82
N LYS A 2 -14.06 -8.65 -4.74
CA LYS A 2 -13.80 -9.98 -5.28
C LYS A 2 -13.28 -9.84 -6.70
N GLN A 3 -12.10 -10.39 -6.96
CA GLN A 3 -11.54 -10.47 -8.30
C GLN A 3 -12.52 -11.22 -9.22
N SER A 4 -12.54 -10.86 -10.51
CA SER A 4 -13.43 -11.38 -11.55
C SER A 4 -14.92 -11.00 -11.46
N VAL A 5 -15.34 -10.26 -10.44
CA VAL A 5 -16.69 -9.67 -10.40
C VAL A 5 -16.63 -8.31 -11.09
N LEU A 6 -16.93 -8.28 -12.39
CA LEU A 6 -16.78 -7.10 -13.26
C LEU A 6 -17.92 -6.08 -13.07
N THR A 7 -18.22 -5.72 -11.83
CA THR A 7 -19.20 -4.67 -11.50
C THR A 7 -18.57 -3.65 -10.56
N PRO A 8 -18.90 -2.35 -10.69
CA PRO A 8 -18.51 -1.35 -9.69
C PRO A 8 -19.36 -1.46 -8.41
N LYS A 9 -20.63 -1.88 -8.56
CA LYS A 9 -21.60 -2.01 -7.45
C LYS A 9 -21.41 -3.30 -6.64
N GLN A 10 -21.97 -3.33 -5.43
CA GLN A 10 -22.07 -4.54 -4.61
C GLN A 10 -23.06 -5.54 -5.20
N VAL A 11 -22.69 -6.82 -5.20
CA VAL A 11 -23.51 -7.92 -5.71
C VAL A 11 -23.59 -9.03 -4.66
N CYS A 12 -24.76 -9.65 -4.54
CA CYS A 12 -24.98 -10.80 -3.66
C CYS A 12 -24.60 -12.10 -4.37
N LEU A 13 -23.51 -12.74 -3.94
CA LEU A 13 -23.04 -14.02 -4.50
C LEU A 13 -23.15 -15.13 -3.46
N LEU A 14 -23.50 -16.34 -3.92
CA LEU A 14 -23.47 -17.54 -3.08
C LEU A 14 -22.02 -18.06 -2.99
N LEU A 15 -21.43 -17.96 -1.80
CA LEU A 15 -20.03 -18.33 -1.57
C LEU A 15 -19.94 -19.67 -0.81
N SER A 16 -19.01 -20.52 -1.24
CA SER A 16 -18.55 -21.76 -0.58
C SER A 16 -17.13 -21.62 0.00
N LYS A 17 -16.72 -22.62 0.80
CA LYS A 17 -15.38 -22.71 1.40
C LYS A 17 -14.29 -22.64 0.33
N GLY A 18 -13.28 -21.78 0.55
CA GLY A 18 -12.17 -21.54 -0.38
C GLY A 18 -12.32 -20.28 -1.23
N HIS A 19 -13.53 -19.70 -1.34
CA HIS A 19 -13.68 -18.40 -2.00
C HIS A 19 -13.19 -17.24 -1.14
N SER A 20 -12.52 -16.28 -1.78
CA SER A 20 -12.20 -14.98 -1.19
C SER A 20 -13.47 -14.28 -0.65
N CYS A 21 -13.32 -13.54 0.46
CA CYS A 21 -14.39 -12.82 1.17
C CYS A 21 -15.41 -13.71 1.93
N PHE A 22 -15.19 -15.02 2.00
CA PHE A 22 -15.99 -15.95 2.80
C PHE A 22 -15.11 -16.86 3.66
N ARG A 23 -15.52 -17.06 4.92
CA ARG A 23 -14.94 -18.03 5.83
C ARG A 23 -16.10 -18.88 6.35
N ALA A 24 -16.14 -20.15 5.94
CA ALA A 24 -17.13 -21.10 6.42
C ALA A 24 -16.91 -21.38 7.91
N ARG A 25 -17.99 -21.43 8.70
CA ARG A 25 -17.92 -21.86 10.11
C ARG A 25 -18.11 -23.36 10.25
N TRP A 26 -18.85 -23.97 9.34
CA TRP A 26 -19.18 -25.39 9.35
C TRP A 26 -18.83 -26.04 8.00
N VAL A 27 -18.63 -27.35 7.99
CA VAL A 27 -18.39 -28.11 6.76
C VAL A 27 -19.65 -28.07 5.89
N GLY A 28 -19.48 -27.80 4.59
CA GLY A 28 -20.60 -27.71 3.64
C GLY A 28 -21.36 -26.38 3.62
N GLU A 29 -21.04 -25.43 4.50
CA GLU A 29 -21.74 -24.13 4.53
C GLU A 29 -21.54 -23.34 3.23
N ARG A 30 -22.66 -22.94 2.61
CA ARG A 30 -22.70 -21.93 1.54
C ARG A 30 -23.57 -20.77 1.98
N LYS A 31 -23.09 -19.53 1.79
CA LYS A 31 -23.83 -18.34 2.21
C LYS A 31 -23.86 -17.27 1.12
N ARG A 32 -25.04 -16.70 0.87
CA ARG A 32 -25.16 -15.48 0.07
C ARG A 32 -24.61 -14.31 0.88
N LYS A 33 -23.61 -13.63 0.33
CA LYS A 33 -23.04 -12.41 0.92
C LYS A 33 -22.98 -11.31 -0.13
N SER A 34 -23.20 -10.08 0.30
CA SER A 34 -22.91 -8.89 -0.50
C SER A 34 -21.39 -8.70 -0.59
N ILE A 35 -20.91 -8.50 -1.81
CA ILE A 35 -19.49 -8.30 -2.08
C ILE A 35 -19.35 -7.16 -3.08
N CYS A 36 -18.44 -6.24 -2.81
CA CYS A 36 -18.00 -5.25 -3.79
C CYS A 36 -17.22 -5.95 -4.92
N GLY A 37 -17.48 -5.56 -6.18
CA GLY A 37 -16.78 -6.11 -7.33
C GLY A 37 -15.31 -5.66 -7.43
N CYS A 38 -14.70 -5.89 -8.59
CA CYS A 38 -13.31 -5.54 -8.85
C CYS A 38 -13.13 -4.23 -9.63
N ILE A 39 -14.20 -3.70 -10.24
CA ILE A 39 -14.14 -2.42 -10.94
C ILE A 39 -14.07 -1.29 -9.91
N VAL A 40 -13.13 -0.38 -10.15
CA VAL A 40 -12.90 0.78 -9.31
C VAL A 40 -13.97 1.83 -9.57
N ALA A 41 -14.67 2.25 -8.52
CA ALA A 41 -15.57 3.40 -8.56
C ALA A 41 -15.33 4.30 -7.33
N ALA A 42 -15.90 5.50 -7.36
CA ALA A 42 -15.65 6.56 -6.36
C ALA A 42 -16.11 6.20 -4.93
N ASP A 43 -16.90 5.14 -4.80
CA ASP A 43 -17.44 4.56 -3.57
C ASP A 43 -16.44 3.63 -2.83
N ILE A 44 -15.24 3.40 -3.37
CA ILE A 44 -14.20 2.63 -2.68
C ILE A 44 -13.57 3.47 -1.56
N ALA A 45 -13.99 3.18 -0.33
CA ALA A 45 -13.54 3.90 0.87
C ALA A 45 -12.05 3.72 1.24
N ALA A 46 -11.39 2.64 0.77
CA ALA A 46 -10.01 2.34 1.16
C ALA A 46 -9.16 1.87 -0.02
N LEU A 47 -8.14 2.67 -0.34
CA LEU A 47 -7.18 2.40 -1.40
C LEU A 47 -5.81 1.93 -0.89
N PRO A 48 -5.03 1.26 -1.75
CA PRO A 48 -3.77 0.67 -1.32
C PRO A 48 -2.76 1.71 -0.80
N LYS A 49 -2.21 1.49 0.39
CA LYS A 49 -1.19 2.35 1.04
C LYS A 49 0.21 2.26 0.42
N ARG A 50 0.54 1.16 -0.27
CA ARG A 50 1.89 0.89 -0.80
C ARG A 50 2.07 1.52 -2.18
N ALA A 51 3.17 2.23 -2.41
CA ALA A 51 3.46 2.93 -3.68
C ALA A 51 3.35 2.02 -4.92
N THR A 52 3.83 0.78 -4.85
CA THR A 52 3.75 -0.18 -5.97
C THR A 52 2.31 -0.57 -6.31
N LYS A 53 1.45 -0.71 -5.30
CA LYS A 53 0.04 -1.02 -5.51
C LYS A 53 -0.74 0.20 -6.04
N ILE A 54 -0.39 1.41 -5.61
CA ILE A 54 -0.96 2.66 -6.17
C ILE A 54 -0.63 2.76 -7.66
N ARG A 55 0.62 2.47 -8.06
CA ARG A 55 1.02 2.48 -9.48
C ARG A 55 0.22 1.50 -10.34
N ARG A 56 0.05 0.27 -9.85
CA ARG A 56 -0.75 -0.76 -10.54
C ARG A 56 -2.23 -0.39 -10.61
N PHE A 57 -2.75 0.21 -9.55
CA PHE A 57 -4.15 0.59 -9.45
C PHE A 57 -4.52 1.72 -10.42
N SER A 58 -3.65 2.71 -10.55
CA SER A 58 -3.88 3.90 -11.38
C SER A 58 -3.23 3.80 -12.77
N ASN A 59 -2.69 2.63 -13.16
CA ASN A 59 -1.97 2.42 -14.43
C ASN A 59 -0.86 3.46 -14.70
N LEU A 60 -0.09 3.80 -13.66
CA LEU A 60 0.99 4.80 -13.76
C LEU A 60 2.31 4.19 -14.23
N THR A 61 3.01 4.89 -15.12
CA THR A 61 4.43 4.62 -15.39
C THR A 61 5.30 5.07 -14.20
N LYS A 62 6.56 4.62 -14.16
CA LYS A 62 7.49 4.85 -13.03
C LYS A 62 7.84 6.34 -12.83
N GLU A 63 7.71 7.14 -13.88
CA GLU A 63 8.09 8.55 -13.93
C GLU A 63 7.13 9.45 -13.13
N TYR A 64 5.85 9.09 -13.09
CA TYR A 64 4.84 9.89 -12.41
C TYR A 64 4.90 9.79 -10.89
N ASN A 65 4.61 10.91 -10.23
CA ASN A 65 4.65 11.02 -8.77
C ASN A 65 3.36 10.47 -8.14
N VAL A 66 3.50 9.36 -7.41
CA VAL A 66 2.39 8.66 -6.72
C VAL A 66 1.69 9.48 -5.63
N ARG A 67 2.32 10.54 -5.09
CA ARG A 67 1.72 11.35 -4.00
C ARG A 67 0.45 12.07 -4.43
N LYS A 68 0.33 12.41 -5.71
CA LYS A 68 -0.83 13.12 -6.27
C LYS A 68 -2.06 12.22 -6.46
N PHE A 69 -1.86 10.91 -6.54
CA PHE A 69 -2.89 9.93 -6.87
C PHE A 69 -3.42 9.17 -5.64
N VAL A 70 -3.02 9.60 -4.44
CA VAL A 70 -3.59 9.06 -3.21
C VAL A 70 -4.96 9.67 -3.00
N VAL A 71 -5.97 8.83 -2.80
CA VAL A 71 -7.30 9.31 -2.45
C VAL A 71 -7.32 9.83 -1.02
N CYS A 72 -7.82 11.06 -0.89
CA CYS A 72 -8.04 11.73 0.36
C CYS A 72 -9.47 11.45 0.83
N CYS A 73 -9.63 11.11 2.10
CA CYS A 73 -10.94 11.01 2.72
C CYS A 73 -11.29 12.36 3.36
N GLU A 74 -12.43 12.93 2.97
CA GLU A 74 -13.01 14.06 3.68
C GLU A 74 -13.61 13.59 5.01
N VAL A 75 -13.15 14.19 6.10
CA VAL A 75 -13.62 13.88 7.45
C VAL A 75 -14.50 15.03 7.91
N LYS A 76 -15.81 14.75 8.01
CA LYS A 76 -16.78 15.60 8.69
C LYS A 76 -16.77 15.25 10.18
N SER A 77 -16.75 16.26 11.05
CA SER A 77 -16.74 16.03 12.50
C SER A 77 -18.14 15.59 12.94
N ALA A 78 -18.24 14.40 13.56
CA ALA A 78 -19.52 13.92 14.10
C ALA A 78 -19.97 14.70 15.34
N LYS A 79 -19.04 15.37 16.04
CA LYS A 79 -19.30 16.08 17.30
C LYS A 79 -19.73 17.53 17.10
N ASN A 80 -19.20 18.19 16.08
CA ASN A 80 -19.49 19.58 15.75
C ASN A 80 -19.87 19.66 14.27
N PRO A 81 -21.15 19.76 13.91
CA PRO A 81 -21.59 19.77 12.51
C PRO A 81 -21.12 21.03 11.75
N ASP A 82 -20.91 22.15 12.45
CA ASP A 82 -20.40 23.40 11.87
C ASP A 82 -18.87 23.44 11.70
N ALA A 83 -18.14 22.44 12.20
CA ALA A 83 -16.70 22.39 12.02
C ALA A 83 -16.36 22.12 10.54
N LYS A 84 -15.51 22.98 9.97
CA LYS A 84 -15.09 22.87 8.56
C LYS A 84 -14.50 21.47 8.28
N PRO A 85 -14.98 20.76 7.25
CA PRO A 85 -14.47 19.45 6.92
C PRO A 85 -13.00 19.54 6.52
N TYR A 86 -12.21 18.56 6.95
CA TYR A 86 -10.78 18.48 6.64
C TYR A 86 -10.47 17.15 5.97
N THR A 87 -9.41 17.13 5.16
CA THR A 87 -9.02 15.94 4.39
C THR A 87 -7.92 15.17 5.10
N LYS A 88 -8.06 13.84 5.12
CA LYS A 88 -7.03 12.91 5.60
C LYS A 88 -6.54 12.04 4.46
N ALA A 89 -5.23 11.90 4.32
CA ALA A 89 -4.60 10.97 3.40
C ALA A 89 -3.80 9.90 4.16
N PRO A 90 -3.79 8.64 3.68
CA PRO A 90 -2.92 7.61 4.25
C PRO A 90 -1.44 7.90 3.96
N LYS A 91 -0.57 7.73 4.98
CA LYS A 91 0.89 7.79 4.78
C LYS A 91 1.33 6.72 3.78
N ILE A 92 1.88 7.12 2.65
CA ILE A 92 2.37 6.17 1.64
C ILE A 92 3.52 5.35 2.21
N GLN A 93 3.44 4.04 2.06
CA GLN A 93 4.52 3.11 2.40
C GLN A 93 5.35 2.77 1.17
N GLN A 94 6.65 2.50 1.40
CA GLN A 94 7.58 2.08 0.35
C GLN A 94 7.74 3.11 -0.78
N LEU A 95 7.66 4.39 -0.43
CA LEU A 95 8.02 5.49 -1.32
C LEU A 95 9.51 5.78 -1.19
N VAL A 96 10.21 5.94 -2.31
CA VAL A 96 11.60 6.40 -2.31
C VAL A 96 11.60 7.89 -1.98
N THR A 97 12.12 8.24 -0.80
CA THR A 97 12.31 9.64 -0.36
C THR A 97 13.80 9.98 -0.31
N PRO A 98 14.18 11.28 -0.39
CA PRO A 98 15.58 11.68 -0.29
C PRO A 98 16.25 11.19 0.99
N GLU A 99 15.51 11.15 2.10
CA GLU A 99 15.98 10.59 3.38
C GLU A 99 16.35 9.10 3.28
N VAL A 100 15.54 8.29 2.60
CA VAL A 100 15.82 6.86 2.39
C VAL A 100 17.05 6.68 1.50
N VAL A 101 17.21 7.53 0.48
CA VAL A 101 18.38 7.50 -0.40
C VAL A 101 19.64 7.92 0.36
N ALA A 102 19.58 9.00 1.13
CA ALA A 102 20.69 9.48 1.95
C ALA A 102 21.12 8.45 2.99
N LYS A 103 20.16 7.84 3.71
CA LYS A 103 20.44 6.76 4.66
C LYS A 103 21.17 5.59 4.00
N ARG A 104 20.70 5.16 2.83
CA ARG A 104 21.33 4.07 2.06
C ARG A 104 22.73 4.45 1.56
N GLN A 105 22.94 5.70 1.16
CA GLN A 105 24.26 6.22 0.76
C GLN A 105 25.23 6.27 1.95
N MET A 106 24.77 6.74 3.11
CA MET A 106 25.58 6.77 4.35
C MET A 106 26.00 5.36 4.78
N GLU A 107 25.05 4.41 4.79
CA GLU A 107 25.35 3.00 5.10
C GLU A 107 26.37 2.40 4.11
N ARG A 108 26.25 2.71 2.82
CA ARG A 108 27.21 2.25 1.80
C ARG A 108 28.60 2.87 2.01
N LYS A 109 28.68 4.17 2.31
CA LYS A 109 29.94 4.87 2.58
C LYS A 109 30.63 4.30 3.82
N ALA A 110 29.88 4.06 4.90
CA ALA A 110 30.40 3.45 6.12
C ALA A 110 30.96 2.05 5.88
N LYS A 111 30.24 1.21 5.10
CA LYS A 111 30.72 -0.13 4.70
C LYS A 111 32.01 -0.05 3.88
N LEU A 112 32.08 0.86 2.91
CA LEU A 112 33.28 1.06 2.11
C LEU A 112 34.46 1.53 2.96
N ALA A 113 34.24 2.43 3.92
CA ALA A 113 35.26 2.89 4.84
C ALA A 113 35.78 1.75 5.75
N ALA A 114 34.89 0.90 6.26
CA ALA A 114 35.28 -0.27 7.06
C ALA A 114 36.15 -1.25 6.27
N VAL A 115 35.75 -1.59 5.04
CA VAL A 115 36.54 -2.46 4.15
C VAL A 115 37.91 -1.85 3.84
N LYS A 116 37.95 -0.53 3.62
CA LYS A 116 39.19 0.20 3.35
C LYS A 116 40.15 0.15 4.55
N LEU A 117 39.63 0.36 5.77
CA LEU A 117 40.39 0.22 7.02
C LEU A 117 40.94 -1.19 7.22
N GLN A 118 40.13 -2.23 6.99
CA GLN A 118 40.58 -3.61 7.09
C GLN A 118 41.73 -3.92 6.12
N LYS A 119 41.65 -3.43 4.88
CA LYS A 119 42.73 -3.59 3.90
C LYS A 119 44.03 -2.91 4.33
N TYR A 120 43.95 -1.69 4.85
CA TYR A 120 45.14 -0.99 5.35
C TYR A 120 45.75 -1.68 6.57
N ALA A 121 44.92 -2.15 7.51
CA ALA A 121 45.39 -2.90 8.66
C ALA A 121 46.07 -4.22 8.27
N ALA A 122 45.49 -4.95 7.29
CA ALA A 122 46.09 -6.17 6.77
C ALA A 122 47.43 -5.93 6.06
N ALA A 123 47.54 -4.84 5.28
CA ALA A 123 48.79 -4.46 4.63
C ALA A 123 49.87 -4.04 5.65
N ALA A 124 49.49 -3.32 6.71
CA ALA A 124 50.40 -2.91 7.77
C ALA A 124 50.91 -4.09 8.62
N ALA A 125 50.14 -5.18 8.74
CA ALA A 125 50.54 -6.37 9.48
C ALA A 125 51.50 -7.31 8.71
N GLN A 126 51.75 -7.05 7.42
CA GLN A 126 52.66 -7.84 6.58
C GLN A 126 54.11 -7.30 6.56
N HIS A 127 54.36 -6.18 7.23
CA HIS A 127 55.68 -5.58 7.45
C HIS A 127 56.03 -5.64 8.93
#